data_AF-A0A7I8CKZ6-F1
#
_entry.id   AF-A0A7I8CKZ6-F1
#
_cell.length_a   1.000
_cell.length_b   1.000
_cell.length_c   1.000
_cell.angle_alpha   90.00
_cell.angle_beta   90.00
_cell.angle_gamma   90.00
#
_symmetry.space_group_name_H-M   'P 1'
#
loop_
_entity.id
_entity.type
_entity.pdbx_description
1 polymer ?
#
loop_
_entity_poly.entity_id
_entity_poly.type
_entity_poly.pdbx_seq_one_letter_code
_entity_poly.pdbx_strand_id
1 'polypeptide(L)'
;MAKASAVINFPNPARIHDASRHCVCFWGYDNAREIVFQVDDVVLVKLNPNKDSDESSLLAAFDRNREKILEIARTVYTGGPQNKYTIS
;
A
#
# COMPACT_ATOMS: atom_id res chain seq x y z
N MET A 1 -15.71 23.13 6.99
CA MET A 1 -14.87 22.30 7.88
C MET A 1 -13.52 22.18 7.22
N ALA A 2 -12.47 22.77 7.79
CA ALA A 2 -11.12 22.67 7.24
C ALA A 2 -10.74 21.18 7.20
N LYS A 3 -10.49 20.65 6.01
CA LYS A 3 -9.94 19.31 5.83
C LYS A 3 -8.62 19.33 6.58
N ALA A 4 -8.56 18.70 7.76
CA ALA A 4 -7.30 18.50 8.44
C ALA A 4 -6.35 17.91 7.39
N SER A 5 -5.19 18.54 7.19
CA SER A 5 -4.14 17.98 6.36
C SER A 5 -3.76 16.65 6.98
N ALA A 6 -4.43 15.58 6.56
CA ALA A 6 -4.30 14.27 7.18
C ALA A 6 -2.94 13.74 6.73
N VAL A 7 -1.96 13.82 7.63
CA VAL A 7 -0.59 13.38 7.36
C VAL A 7 -0.51 11.90 7.71
N ILE A 8 -0.28 11.07 6.69
CA ILE A 8 -0.04 9.65 6.87
C ILE A 8 1.45 9.33 6.81
N ASN A 9 1.92 8.60 7.82
CA ASN A 9 3.31 8.18 7.97
C ASN A 9 3.44 6.67 7.76
N PHE A 10 4.59 6.22 7.26
CA PHE A 10 4.86 4.80 7.01
C PHE A 10 6.15 4.36 7.73
N PRO A 11 6.21 4.45 9.06
CA PRO A 11 7.41 4.10 9.83
C PRO A 11 7.73 2.60 9.77
N ASN A 12 6.74 1.76 9.44
CA ASN A 12 6.90 0.32 9.41
C ASN A 12 7.13 -0.20 7.97
N PRO A 13 8.24 -0.92 7.69
CA PRO A 13 8.46 -1.60 6.43
C PRO A 13 7.62 -2.87 6.24
N ALA A 14 6.85 -3.29 7.24
CA ALA A 14 6.02 -4.49 7.17
C ALA A 14 5.07 -4.49 5.98
N ARG A 15 4.91 -5.70 5.44
CA ARG A 15 4.02 -6.03 4.32
C ARG A 15 3.62 -7.49 4.45
N ILE A 16 2.40 -7.83 4.03
CA ILE A 16 1.90 -9.20 3.99
C ILE A 16 1.28 -9.42 2.61
N HIS A 17 1.59 -10.55 1.99
CA HIS A 17 0.89 -10.99 0.80
C HIS A 17 -0.38 -11.74 1.22
N ASP A 18 -1.55 -11.26 0.76
CA ASP A 18 -2.82 -11.94 0.91
C ASP A 18 -3.17 -12.64 -0.40
N ALA A 19 -2.77 -13.91 -0.51
CA ALA A 19 -3.04 -14.73 -1.69
C ALA A 19 -4.54 -14.95 -1.96
N SER A 20 -5.40 -14.83 -0.94
CA SER A 20 -6.85 -14.98 -1.13
C SER A 20 -7.47 -13.74 -1.79
N ARG A 21 -6.83 -12.58 -1.61
CA ARG A 21 -7.27 -11.29 -2.17
C ARG A 21 -6.41 -10.82 -3.33
N HIS A 22 -5.36 -11.57 -3.69
CA HIS A 22 -4.41 -11.21 -4.75
C HIS A 22 -3.84 -9.80 -4.56
N CYS A 23 -3.39 -9.51 -3.32
CA CYS A 23 -2.85 -8.20 -3.00
C CYS A 23 -1.76 -8.26 -1.92
N VAL A 24 -0.88 -7.26 -1.93
CA VAL A 24 0.07 -7.00 -0.86
C VAL A 24 -0.49 -5.90 0.04
N CYS A 25 -0.64 -6.22 1.33
CA CYS A 25 -1.10 -5.30 2.36
C CYS A 25 0.11 -4.65 3.06
N PHE A 26 0.01 -3.35 3.33
CA PHE A 26 0.93 -2.62 4.20
C PHE A 26 0.16 -1.58 5.02
N TRP A 27 0.83 -0.98 6.00
CA TRP A 27 0.19 -0.10 6.98
C TRP A 27 0.81 1.28 7.01
N GLY A 28 -0.06 2.29 7.03
CA GLY A 28 0.28 3.67 7.36
C GLY A 28 -0.38 4.09 8.66
N TYR A 29 0.14 5.14 9.27
CA TYR A 29 -0.35 5.67 10.54
C TYR A 29 -0.67 7.15 10.41
N ASP A 30 -1.92 7.50 10.70
CA ASP A 30 -2.36 8.87 10.99
C ASP A 30 -2.47 9.02 12.51
N ASN A 31 -1.48 9.67 13.12
CA ASN A 31 -1.31 9.70 14.57
C ASN A 31 -1.28 8.27 15.16
N ALA A 32 -2.18 7.95 16.09
CA ALA A 32 -2.30 6.62 16.71
C ALA A 32 -3.14 5.64 15.88
N ARG A 33 -3.68 6.07 14.72
CA ARG A 33 -4.61 5.28 13.93
C ARG A 33 -3.88 4.55 12.81
N GLU A 34 -3.99 3.24 12.83
CA GLU A 34 -3.54 2.37 11.74
C GLU A 34 -4.52 2.40 10.56
N ILE A 35 -3.96 2.52 9.37
CA ILE A 35 -4.66 2.53 8.08
C ILE A 35 -4.02 1.46 7.20
N VAL A 36 -4.85 0.54 6.71
CA VAL A 36 -4.44 -0.56 5.83
C VAL A 36 -4.48 -0.10 4.38
N PHE A 37 -3.41 -0.36 3.64
CA PHE A 37 -3.35 -0.15 2.19
C PHE A 37 -3.16 -1.51 1.51
N GLN A 38 -3.99 -1.80 0.52
CA GLN A 38 -3.94 -3.04 -0.27
C GLN A 38 -3.48 -2.69 -1.68
N VAL A 39 -2.39 -3.29 -2.14
CA VAL A 39 -1.88 -3.13 -3.51
C VAL A 39 -2.21 -4.37 -4.30
N ASP A 40 -3.01 -4.24 -5.33
CA ASP A 40 -3.39 -5.38 -6.16
C ASP A 40 -2.18 -5.94 -6.90
N ASP A 41 -2.13 -7.27 -7.05
CA ASP A 41 -1.03 -7.94 -7.75
C ASP A 41 -0.88 -7.43 -9.18
N VAL A 42 -1.98 -7.03 -9.82
CA VAL A 42 -1.98 -6.42 -11.16
C VAL A 42 -1.12 -5.15 -11.20
N VAL A 43 -1.16 -4.33 -10.15
CA VAL A 43 -0.29 -3.13 -10.04
C VAL A 43 1.15 -3.55 -9.86
N LEU A 44 1.42 -4.54 -9.01
CA LEU A 44 2.78 -5.04 -8.75
C LEU A 44 3.41 -5.67 -9.98
N VAL A 45 2.65 -6.45 -10.75
CA VAL A 45 3.07 -7.05 -12.01
C VAL A 45 3.33 -5.96 -13.06
N LYS A 46 2.48 -4.94 -13.17
CA LYS A 46 2.73 -3.79 -14.08
C LYS A 46 4.00 -3.02 -13.71
N LEU A 47 4.28 -2.87 -12.41
CA LEU A 47 5.50 -2.22 -11.92
C LEU A 47 6.75 -3.09 -12.10
N ASN A 48 6.58 -4.39 -12.35
CA ASN A 48 7.68 -5.32 -12.50
C ASN A 48 7.35 -6.48 -13.46
N PRO A 49 7.22 -6.19 -14.77
CA PRO A 49 6.67 -7.12 -15.77
C PRO A 49 7.56 -8.34 -16.09
N ASN A 50 8.81 -8.36 -15.60
CA ASN A 50 9.81 -9.36 -15.96
C ASN A 50 9.97 -10.50 -14.92
N LYS A 51 9.06 -10.62 -13.95
CA LYS A 51 9.12 -11.70 -12.93
C LYS A 51 7.83 -12.49 -12.86
N ASP A 52 7.97 -13.75 -12.49
CA ASP A 52 6.87 -14.67 -12.20
C ASP A 52 5.92 -14.07 -11.15
N SER A 53 4.62 -14.34 -11.27
CA SER A 53 3.57 -13.86 -10.36
C SER A 53 3.53 -14.62 -9.02
N ASP A 54 4.66 -15.15 -8.58
CA ASP A 54 4.79 -15.85 -7.30
C ASP A 54 4.80 -14.85 -6.14
N GLU A 55 4.36 -15.28 -4.95
CA GLU A 55 4.29 -14.45 -3.74
C GLU A 55 5.61 -13.70 -3.47
N SER A 56 6.74 -14.40 -3.52
CA SER A 56 8.06 -13.80 -3.26
C SER A 56 8.41 -12.71 -4.29
N SER A 57 7.99 -12.90 -5.54
CA SER A 57 8.20 -11.93 -6.62
C SER A 57 7.32 -10.70 -6.45
N LEU A 58 6.07 -10.86 -6.01
CA LEU A 58 5.14 -9.77 -5.69
C LEU A 58 5.63 -8.95 -4.50
N LEU A 59 6.04 -9.60 -3.41
CA LEU A 59 6.63 -8.93 -2.25
C LEU A 59 7.92 -8.19 -2.62
N ALA A 60 8.78 -8.80 -3.43
CA ALA A 60 10.01 -8.14 -3.89
C ALA A 60 9.72 -7.00 -4.89
N ALA A 61 8.64 -7.09 -5.68
CA ALA A 61 8.20 -6.01 -6.56
C ALA A 61 7.67 -4.82 -5.76
N PHE A 62 6.92 -5.10 -4.69
CA PHE A 62 6.50 -4.10 -3.71
C PHE A 62 7.73 -3.40 -3.10
N ASP A 63 8.72 -4.16 -2.62
CA ASP A 63 9.92 -3.57 -1.99
C ASP A 63 10.71 -2.67 -2.95
N ARG A 64 10.91 -3.13 -4.19
CA ARG A 64 11.60 -2.35 -5.23
C ARG A 64 10.88 -1.05 -5.56
N ASN A 65 9.56 -1.05 -5.49
CA ASN A 65 8.71 0.09 -5.85
C ASN A 65 8.11 0.78 -4.62
N ARG A 66 8.63 0.51 -3.42
CA ARG A 66 8.01 0.92 -2.16
C ARG A 66 7.79 2.42 -2.11
N GLU A 67 8.78 3.22 -2.46
CA GLU A 67 8.68 4.69 -2.44
C GLU A 67 7.52 5.20 -3.30
N LYS A 68 7.37 4.67 -4.51
CA LYS A 68 6.28 5.02 -5.43
C LYS A 68 4.92 4.59 -4.88
N ILE A 69 4.84 3.41 -4.29
CA ILE A 69 3.60 2.91 -3.66
C ILE A 69 3.23 3.79 -2.46
N LEU A 70 4.20 4.18 -1.63
CA LEU A 70 3.97 5.09 -0.50
C LEU A 70 3.51 6.47 -0.96
N GLU A 71 4.04 6.97 -2.09
CA GLU A 71 3.56 8.22 -2.68
C GLU A 71 2.10 8.11 -3.13
N ILE A 72 1.74 7.04 -3.85
CA ILE A 72 0.35 6.77 -4.24
C ILE A 72 -0.55 6.63 -3.00
N ALA A 73 -0.07 5.97 -1.95
CA ALA A 73 -0.81 5.83 -0.70
C ALA A 73 -1.12 7.20 -0.06
N ARG A 74 -0.17 8.14 -0.10
CA ARG A 74 -0.37 9.52 0.37
C ARG A 74 -1.38 10.28 -0.49
N THR A 75 -1.41 10.05 -1.80
CA THR A 75 -2.35 10.75 -2.69
C THR A 75 -3.77 10.24 -2.56
N VAL A 76 -3.96 8.93 -2.39
CA VAL A 76 -5.31 8.33 -2.22
C VAL A 76 -5.85 8.52 -0.80
N TYR A 77 -4.98 8.76 0.18
CA TYR A 77 -5.39 8.99 1.55
C TYR A 77 -6.06 10.35 1.70
N THR A 78 -7.35 10.34 1.99
CA THR A 78 -8.18 11.54 2.09
C THR A 78 -8.42 12.01 3.53
N GLY A 79 -7.96 11.24 4.52
CA GLY A 79 -8.34 11.40 5.93
C GLY A 79 -9.78 10.96 6.22
N GLY A 80 -10.12 10.81 7.50
CA GLY A 80 -11.50 10.54 7.94
C GLY A 80 -11.74 9.13 8.52
N PRO A 81 -12.99 8.64 8.56
CA PRO A 81 -13.35 7.40 9.27
C PRO A 81 -12.95 6.12 8.53
N GLN A 82 -12.42 6.21 7.31
CA GLN A 82 -11.94 5.06 6.54
C GLN A 82 -10.56 4.61 7.04
N ASN A 83 -10.39 3.31 7.30
CA ASN A 83 -9.12 2.70 7.73
C ASN A 83 -8.54 1.74 6.68
N LYS A 84 -9.11 1.67 5.49
CA LYS A 84 -8.67 0.76 4.43
C LYS A 84 -8.72 1.44 3.08
N TYR A 85 -7.65 1.37 2.31
CA TYR A 85 -7.54 1.91 0.96
C TYR A 85 -6.98 0.85 0.01
N THR A 86 -7.39 0.90 -1.25
CA THR A 86 -6.94 -0.03 -2.31
C THR A 86 -6.20 0.77 -3.38
N ILE A 87 -5.10 0.19 -3.86
CA ILE A 87 -4.26 0.71 -4.94
C ILE A 87 -4.33 -0.33 -6.08
N SER A 88 -5.04 0.03 -7.14
CA SER A 88 -5.39 -0.81 -8.30
C SER A 88 -5.09 -0.11 -9.63
#